data_AF-A0A947NYQ4-F1
#
_entry.id   AF-A0A947NYQ4-F1
#
_cell.length_a   1.000
_cell.length_b   1.000
_cell.length_c   1.000
_cell.angle_alpha   90.00
_cell.angle_beta   90.00
_cell.angle_gamma   90.00
#
_symmetry.space_group_name_H-M   'P 1'
#
loop_
_entity.id
_entity.type
_entity.pdbx_description
1 polymer ?
#
loop_
_entity_poly.entity_id
_entity_poly.type
_entity_poly.pdbx_seq_one_letter_code
_entity_poly.pdbx_strand_id
1 'polypeptide(L)'
;MSILVVFEELWGNFLSLTKIPDTAGAAIFSRVFGQSFLGNDEFISRIKAEHLPQSNKDRERPAISPVHGSVRREIIIAALEKGLQRTFTEICAYRSTDRQIAMDLLYRLGGLKNREIGERTNLDYSTISQGRKRLNEKKQKDLGLKGEIESIEKLCQG
;
A
#
# COMPACT_ATOMS: atom_id res chain seq x y z
N MET A 1 33.55 -0.74 -20.03
CA MET A 1 33.74 -0.72 -18.57
C MET A 1 32.36 -0.70 -17.97
N SER A 2 31.86 -1.88 -17.62
CA SER A 2 30.43 -2.16 -17.55
C SER A 2 29.91 -2.09 -16.12
N ILE A 3 28.70 -1.56 -15.99
CA ILE A 3 27.92 -1.24 -14.78
C ILE A 3 27.71 -2.42 -13.80
N LEU A 4 28.17 -3.62 -14.15
CA LEU A 4 28.08 -4.85 -13.37
C LEU A 4 29.03 -4.90 -12.17
N VAL A 5 30.19 -4.21 -12.22
CA VAL A 5 31.19 -4.31 -11.15
C VAL A 5 30.77 -3.55 -9.89
N VAL A 6 30.06 -2.42 -10.05
CA VAL A 6 29.62 -1.58 -8.92
C VAL A 6 28.49 -2.24 -8.11
N PHE A 7 27.76 -3.18 -8.72
CA PHE A 7 26.63 -3.83 -8.06
C PHE A 7 27.07 -4.95 -7.09
N GLU A 8 28.18 -5.65 -7.36
CA GLU A 8 28.69 -6.70 -6.47
C GLU A 8 29.32 -6.16 -5.19
N GLU A 9 30.02 -5.02 -5.26
CA GLU A 9 30.69 -4.44 -4.09
C GLU A 9 29.71 -3.87 -3.06
N LEU A 10 28.59 -3.30 -3.51
CA LEU A 10 27.57 -2.73 -2.60
C LEU A 10 26.70 -3.81 -1.93
N TRP A 11 26.50 -4.95 -2.58
CA TRP A 11 25.74 -6.07 -2.00
C TRP A 11 26.57 -6.93 -1.05
N GLY A 12 27.88 -7.06 -1.28
CA GLY A 12 28.77 -7.83 -0.40
C GLY A 12 28.84 -7.28 1.03
N ASN A 13 28.76 -5.96 1.19
CA ASN A 13 28.82 -5.32 2.51
C ASN A 13 27.50 -5.34 3.28
N PHE A 14 26.35 -5.48 2.61
CA PHE A 14 25.03 -5.47 3.28
C PHE A 14 24.76 -6.77 4.05
N LEU A 15 25.30 -7.91 3.57
CA LEU A 15 25.04 -9.24 4.13
C LEU A 15 25.85 -9.58 5.39
N SER A 16 26.83 -8.76 5.78
CA SER A 16 27.66 -9.03 6.97
C SER A 16 27.03 -8.55 8.29
N LEU A 17 25.90 -7.82 8.24
CA LEU A 17 25.37 -7.08 9.39
C LEU A 17 24.11 -7.66 10.05
N THR A 18 23.62 -8.83 9.65
CA THR A 18 22.47 -9.45 10.33
C THR A 18 22.76 -10.89 10.76
N LYS A 19 23.38 -11.03 11.94
CA LYS A 19 23.33 -12.30 12.69
C LYS A 19 21.89 -12.52 13.17
N ILE A 20 21.16 -13.39 12.48
CA ILE A 20 19.88 -13.94 12.95
C ILE A 20 20.16 -15.36 13.46
N PRO A 21 19.90 -15.68 14.74
CA PRO A 21 20.19 -16.99 15.28
C PRO A 21 19.15 -18.03 14.82
N ASP A 22 19.64 -19.26 14.80
CA ASP A 22 19.07 -20.53 14.36
C ASP A 22 17.57 -20.73 14.64
N THR A 23 16.80 -20.87 13.56
CA THR A 23 15.57 -21.69 13.53
C THR A 23 15.45 -22.29 12.13
N ALA A 24 15.69 -23.59 12.04
CA ALA A 24 15.75 -24.39 10.81
C ALA A 24 14.54 -24.28 9.85
N GLY A 25 13.44 -23.60 10.24
CA GLY A 25 12.30 -23.29 9.36
C GLY A 25 12.47 -22.02 8.51
N ALA A 26 13.29 -21.05 8.93
CA ALA A 26 13.45 -19.77 8.22
C ALA A 26 14.34 -19.87 6.97
N ALA A 27 15.21 -20.88 6.90
CA ALA A 27 16.19 -21.06 5.82
C ALA A 27 15.56 -21.45 4.47
N ILE A 28 14.37 -22.04 4.46
CA ILE A 28 13.69 -22.42 3.21
C ILE A 28 13.16 -21.18 2.48
N PHE A 29 12.71 -20.18 3.24
CA PHE A 29 12.08 -18.97 2.67
C PHE A 29 13.07 -17.86 2.34
N SER A 30 14.35 -17.96 2.76
CA SER A 30 15.39 -16.97 2.42
C SER A 30 15.83 -17.02 0.94
N ARG A 31 15.44 -18.07 0.21
CA ARG A 31 15.78 -18.28 -1.21
C ARG A 31 14.62 -18.10 -2.18
N VAL A 32 13.41 -17.86 -1.69
CA VAL A 32 12.21 -17.73 -2.54
C VAL A 32 11.82 -16.26 -2.62
N PHE A 33 12.49 -15.53 -3.50
CA PHE A 33 12.03 -14.20 -3.92
C PHE A 33 11.12 -14.36 -5.15
N GLY A 34 9.84 -14.06 -4.98
CA GLY A 34 8.84 -14.02 -6.05
C GLY A 34 8.33 -15.39 -6.46
N GLN A 35 7.31 -15.92 -5.76
CA GLN A 35 6.43 -16.91 -6.38
C GLN A 35 5.53 -16.19 -7.38
N SER A 36 5.83 -16.38 -8.67
CA SER A 36 4.89 -16.01 -9.73
C SER A 36 3.87 -17.14 -9.85
N PHE A 37 2.61 -16.86 -9.51
CA PHE A 37 1.52 -17.75 -9.91
C PHE A 37 1.30 -17.55 -11.41
N LEU A 38 1.89 -18.43 -12.23
CA LEU A 38 1.55 -18.51 -13.65
C LEU A 38 0.23 -19.27 -13.77
N GLY A 39 -0.87 -18.53 -13.68
CA GLY A 39 -2.22 -19.08 -13.79
C GLY A 39 -3.15 -18.02 -14.37
N ASN A 40 -4.06 -18.45 -15.25
CA ASN A 40 -5.17 -17.61 -15.69
C ASN A 40 -6.17 -17.42 -14.53
N ASP A 41 -7.14 -16.52 -14.70
CA ASP A 41 -8.15 -16.24 -13.66
C ASP A 41 -8.91 -17.50 -13.23
N GLU A 42 -9.05 -18.47 -14.14
CA GLU A 42 -9.65 -19.77 -13.88
C GLU A 42 -8.80 -20.63 -12.93
N PHE A 43 -7.48 -20.67 -13.13
CA PHE A 43 -6.55 -21.35 -12.23
C PHE A 43 -6.61 -20.75 -10.82
N ILE A 44 -6.62 -19.42 -10.71
CA ILE A 44 -6.71 -18.72 -9.43
C ILE A 44 -8.05 -19.06 -8.75
N SER A 45 -9.15 -19.04 -9.50
CA SER A 45 -10.48 -19.39 -9.00
C SER A 45 -10.56 -20.82 -8.47
N ARG A 46 -9.97 -21.77 -9.19
CA ARG A 46 -9.91 -23.18 -8.78
C ARG A 46 -9.12 -23.37 -7.49
N ILE A 47 -7.92 -22.79 -7.42
CA ILE A 47 -7.07 -22.86 -6.22
C ILE A 47 -7.76 -22.22 -5.01
N LYS A 48 -8.47 -21.10 -5.21
CA LYS A 48 -9.26 -20.47 -4.15
C LYS A 48 -10.38 -21.39 -3.66
N ALA A 49 -11.13 -22.00 -4.58
CA ALA A 49 -12.23 -22.89 -4.20
C ALA A 49 -11.76 -24.16 -3.48
N GLU A 50 -10.59 -24.69 -3.87
CA GLU A 50 -10.06 -25.95 -3.36
C GLU A 50 -9.32 -25.80 -2.01
N HIS A 51 -8.64 -24.67 -1.81
CA HIS A 51 -7.70 -24.53 -0.68
C HIS A 51 -8.01 -23.38 0.30
N LEU A 52 -8.89 -22.42 -0.05
CA LEU A 52 -9.35 -21.43 0.92
C LEU A 52 -10.61 -21.93 1.61
N PRO A 53 -10.65 -21.96 2.97
CA PRO A 53 -11.87 -22.29 3.67
C PRO A 53 -12.96 -21.25 3.34
N GLN A 54 -14.15 -21.71 2.94
CA GLN A 54 -15.32 -20.85 2.65
C GLN A 54 -15.81 -20.06 3.87
N SER A 55 -15.29 -20.36 5.06
CA SER A 55 -15.58 -19.69 6.32
C SER A 55 -14.53 -18.61 6.59
N ASN A 56 -15.01 -17.41 6.87
CA ASN A 56 -14.27 -16.17 7.14
C ASN A 56 -13.41 -16.25 8.43
N LYS A 57 -12.41 -17.15 8.45
CA LYS A 57 -11.48 -17.40 9.56
C LYS A 57 -10.17 -16.63 9.42
N ASP A 58 -10.20 -15.45 8.81
CA ASP A 58 -9.05 -14.54 8.74
C ASP A 58 -8.55 -14.08 10.13
N ARG A 59 -9.37 -14.29 11.18
CA ARG A 59 -9.00 -14.01 12.57
C ARG A 59 -7.85 -14.88 13.10
N GLU A 60 -7.59 -16.06 12.52
CA GLU A 60 -6.59 -17.01 13.06
C GLU A 60 -5.22 -16.89 12.40
N ARG A 61 -5.02 -15.95 11.46
CA ARG A 61 -3.77 -15.82 10.70
C ARG A 61 -3.24 -14.37 10.72
N PRO A 62 -2.49 -13.96 11.76
CA PRO A 62 -2.00 -12.58 11.88
C PRO A 62 -1.05 -12.17 10.74
N ALA A 63 -0.39 -13.13 10.07
CA ALA A 63 0.48 -12.88 8.92
C ALA A 63 -0.27 -12.44 7.63
N ILE A 64 -1.59 -12.64 7.57
CA ILE A 64 -2.42 -12.29 6.40
C ILE A 64 -2.86 -10.81 6.45
N SER A 65 -3.02 -10.23 7.64
CA SER A 65 -3.43 -8.84 7.84
C SER A 65 -2.49 -7.81 7.15
N PRO A 66 -1.15 -7.92 7.25
CA PRO A 66 -0.23 -7.04 6.54
C PRO A 66 -0.36 -7.11 5.01
N VAL A 67 -0.62 -8.31 4.48
CA VAL A 67 -0.74 -8.56 3.03
C VAL A 67 -2.00 -7.89 2.47
N HIS A 68 -3.15 -8.06 3.13
CA HIS A 68 -4.36 -7.33 2.74
C HIS A 68 -4.23 -5.82 2.93
N GLY A 69 -3.48 -5.38 3.95
CA GLY A 69 -3.15 -3.98 4.16
C GLY A 69 -2.34 -3.38 3.01
N SER A 70 -1.36 -4.12 2.46
CA SER A 70 -0.65 -3.73 1.23
C SER A 70 -1.62 -3.61 0.08
N VAL A 71 -2.26 -4.71 -0.31
CA VAL A 71 -3.13 -4.73 -1.51
C VAL A 71 -4.17 -3.60 -1.47
N ARG A 72 -4.76 -3.33 -0.30
CA ARG A 72 -5.71 -2.24 -0.12
C ARG A 72 -5.09 -0.85 -0.35
N ARG A 73 -3.84 -0.63 0.07
CA ARG A 73 -3.10 0.62 -0.21
C ARG A 73 -2.89 0.81 -1.70
N GLU A 74 -2.41 -0.21 -2.40
CA GLU A 74 -2.11 -0.10 -3.83
C GLU A 74 -3.38 0.16 -4.64
N ILE A 75 -4.51 -0.45 -4.27
CA ILE A 75 -5.83 -0.15 -4.85
C ILE A 75 -6.22 1.31 -4.64
N ILE A 76 -6.03 1.85 -3.43
CA ILE A 76 -6.35 3.26 -3.13
C ILE A 76 -5.47 4.21 -3.94
N ILE A 77 -4.18 3.90 -4.08
CA ILE A 77 -3.26 4.70 -4.90
C ILE A 77 -3.71 4.70 -6.36
N ALA A 78 -4.01 3.53 -6.93
CA ALA A 78 -4.50 3.43 -8.31
C ALA A 78 -5.83 4.18 -8.51
N ALA A 79 -6.73 4.11 -7.54
CA ALA A 79 -8.00 4.85 -7.56
C ALA A 79 -7.79 6.37 -7.50
N LEU A 80 -6.86 6.84 -6.66
CA LEU A 80 -6.48 8.26 -6.59
C LEU A 80 -5.91 8.74 -7.92
N GLU A 81 -5.00 7.98 -8.52
CA GLU A 81 -4.36 8.37 -9.78
C GLU A 81 -5.38 8.42 -10.93
N LYS A 82 -6.28 7.44 -10.99
CA LYS A 82 -7.35 7.39 -11.98
C LYS A 82 -8.37 8.52 -11.78
N GLY A 83 -8.77 8.79 -10.54
CA GLY A 83 -9.79 9.79 -10.22
C GLY A 83 -9.30 11.23 -10.39
N LEU A 84 -8.04 11.49 -10.05
CA LEU A 84 -7.44 12.83 -10.11
C LEU A 84 -6.60 13.06 -11.39
N GLN A 85 -6.46 12.04 -12.24
CA GLN A 85 -5.72 12.06 -13.51
C GLN A 85 -4.27 12.56 -13.35
N ARG A 86 -3.64 12.18 -12.24
CA ARG A 86 -2.28 12.57 -11.86
C ARG A 86 -1.61 11.40 -11.16
N THR A 87 -0.30 11.32 -11.26
CA THR A 87 0.46 10.32 -10.50
C THR A 87 0.41 10.61 -9.00
N PHE A 88 0.57 9.59 -8.17
CA PHE A 88 0.54 9.73 -6.72
C PHE A 88 1.62 10.70 -6.21
N THR A 89 2.78 10.71 -6.86
CA THR A 89 3.88 11.65 -6.57
C THR A 89 3.47 13.09 -6.86
N GLU A 90 2.81 13.37 -7.99
CA GLU A 90 2.28 14.69 -8.32
C GLU A 90 1.18 15.14 -7.36
N ILE A 91 0.28 14.23 -6.97
CA ILE A 91 -0.77 14.49 -6.00
C ILE A 91 -0.16 14.93 -4.66
N CYS A 92 0.93 14.30 -4.23
CA CYS A 92 1.57 14.60 -2.95
C CYS A 92 2.58 15.76 -2.96
N ALA A 93 3.06 16.18 -4.14
CA ALA A 93 4.11 17.18 -4.28
C ALA A 93 3.77 18.53 -3.64
N TYR A 94 2.54 19.02 -3.87
CA TYR A 94 2.15 20.36 -3.44
C TYR A 94 1.05 20.35 -2.38
N ARG A 95 0.97 21.43 -1.62
CA ARG A 95 -0.10 21.63 -0.65
C ARG A 95 -1.42 21.93 -1.36
N SER A 96 -2.12 20.88 -1.76
CA SER A 96 -3.38 20.93 -2.49
C SER A 96 -4.54 20.27 -1.73
N THR A 97 -5.75 20.36 -2.29
CA THR A 97 -6.91 19.59 -1.82
C THR A 97 -6.69 18.11 -2.15
N ASP A 98 -6.22 17.80 -3.36
CA ASP A 98 -5.87 16.46 -3.85
C ASP A 98 -4.96 15.71 -2.88
N ARG A 99 -3.93 16.39 -2.39
CA ARG A 99 -3.03 15.83 -1.38
C ARG A 99 -3.77 15.48 -0.09
N GLN A 100 -4.70 16.33 0.34
CA GLN A 100 -5.48 16.05 1.54
C GLN A 100 -6.46 14.89 1.32
N ILE A 101 -7.03 14.76 0.12
CA ILE A 101 -7.85 13.61 -0.28
C ILE A 101 -7.02 12.32 -0.18
N ALA A 102 -5.82 12.31 -0.76
CA ALA A 102 -4.92 11.16 -0.68
C ALA A 102 -4.60 10.77 0.78
N MET A 103 -4.28 11.76 1.63
CA MET A 103 -4.04 11.52 3.06
C MET A 103 -5.26 10.93 3.77
N ASP A 104 -6.47 11.44 3.50
CA ASP A 104 -7.68 10.95 4.17
C ASP A 104 -8.05 9.54 3.74
N LEU A 105 -8.01 9.24 2.43
CA LEU A 105 -8.37 7.92 1.92
C LEU A 105 -7.36 6.86 2.35
N LEU A 106 -6.06 7.15 2.32
CA LEU A 106 -5.03 6.24 2.84
C LEU A 106 -5.22 5.96 4.33
N TYR A 107 -5.62 6.96 5.12
CA TYR A 107 -5.91 6.75 6.54
C TYR A 107 -7.17 5.91 6.74
N ARG A 108 -8.30 6.35 6.17
CA ARG A 108 -9.62 5.82 6.51
C ARG A 108 -9.94 4.51 5.81
N LEU A 109 -9.55 4.38 4.54
CA LEU A 109 -9.75 3.16 3.77
C LEU A 109 -8.53 2.24 3.86
N GLY A 110 -7.33 2.81 3.75
CA GLY A 110 -6.08 2.04 3.77
C GLY A 110 -5.66 1.56 5.15
N GLY A 111 -6.23 2.13 6.23
CA GLY A 111 -5.89 1.78 7.61
C GLY A 111 -4.51 2.26 8.04
N LEU A 112 -3.88 3.18 7.29
CA LEU A 112 -2.54 3.68 7.58
C LEU A 112 -2.60 4.67 8.73
N LYS A 113 -1.58 4.63 9.57
CA LYS A 113 -1.32 5.67 10.56
C LYS A 113 -0.71 6.88 9.87
N ASN A 114 -0.94 8.07 10.44
CA ASN A 114 -0.37 9.33 9.92
C ASN A 114 1.15 9.26 9.72
N ARG A 115 1.86 8.52 10.58
CA ARG A 115 3.31 8.28 10.45
C ARG A 115 3.66 7.53 9.16
N GLU A 116 2.95 6.44 8.87
CA GLU A 116 3.19 5.60 7.68
C GLU A 116 2.85 6.36 6.38
N ILE A 117 1.81 7.20 6.42
CA ILE A 117 1.49 8.12 5.32
C ILE A 117 2.61 9.14 5.13
N GLY A 118 3.12 9.70 6.23
CA GLY A 118 4.22 10.64 6.23
C GLY A 118 5.51 10.07 5.64
N GLU A 119 5.87 8.84 6.02
CA GLU A 119 7.03 8.13 5.48
C GLU A 119 6.94 7.92 3.96
N ARG A 120 5.75 7.68 3.43
CA ARG A 120 5.53 7.51 1.97
C ARG A 120 5.48 8.81 1.18
N THR A 121 5.03 9.88 1.81
CA THR A 121 4.81 11.18 1.15
C THR A 121 5.88 12.20 1.47
N ASN A 122 6.85 11.84 2.32
CA ASN A 122 7.88 12.71 2.88
C ASN A 122 7.28 13.93 3.60
N LEU A 123 6.27 13.69 4.45
CA LEU A 123 5.55 14.73 5.18
C LEU A 123 5.47 14.42 6.68
N ASP A 124 5.55 15.46 7.50
CA ASP A 124 5.44 15.30 8.94
C ASP A 124 4.05 14.85 9.38
N TYR A 125 4.01 14.13 10.50
CA TYR A 125 2.78 13.70 11.16
C TYR A 125 1.74 14.83 11.30
N SER A 126 2.20 16.02 11.72
CA SER A 126 1.35 17.20 11.92
C SER A 126 0.74 17.69 10.60
N THR A 127 1.49 17.60 9.50
CA THR A 127 1.02 17.94 8.15
C THR A 127 -0.09 16.99 7.72
N ILE A 128 0.07 15.68 7.93
CA ILE A 128 -0.96 14.68 7.61
C ILE A 128 -2.23 14.94 8.44
N SER A 129 -2.07 15.05 9.76
CA SER A 129 -3.17 15.24 10.70
C SER A 129 -3.98 16.51 10.38
N GLN A 130 -3.30 17.63 10.16
CA GLN A 130 -3.94 18.91 9.83
C GLN A 130 -4.55 18.91 8.42
N GLY A 131 -3.92 18.25 7.45
CA GLY A 131 -4.46 18.12 6.10
C GLY A 131 -5.82 17.41 6.10
N ARG A 132 -5.90 16.28 6.81
CA ARG A 132 -7.15 15.51 6.97
C ARG A 132 -8.24 16.30 7.68
N LYS A 133 -7.88 16.99 8.77
CA LYS A 133 -8.84 17.85 9.50
C LYS A 133 -9.44 18.92 8.58
N ARG A 134 -8.58 19.64 7.84
CA ARG A 134 -9.01 20.69 6.90
C ARG A 134 -9.89 20.14 5.77
N LEU A 135 -9.57 18.96 5.24
CA LEU A 135 -10.41 18.31 4.23
C LEU A 135 -11.80 18.00 4.77
N ASN A 136 -11.89 17.45 5.98
CA ASN A 136 -13.17 17.10 6.58
C ASN A 136 -14.05 18.35 6.78
N GLU A 137 -13.46 19.46 7.23
CA GLU A 137 -14.14 20.76 7.33
C GLU A 137 -14.60 21.29 5.96
N LYS A 138 -13.78 21.11 4.91
CA LYS A 138 -14.11 21.54 3.54
C LYS A 138 -15.22 20.69 2.93
N LYS A 139 -15.17 19.36 3.08
CA LYS A 139 -16.16 18.39 2.56
C LYS A 139 -17.57 18.64 3.09
N GLN A 140 -17.70 19.19 4.31
CA GLN A 140 -19.02 19.53 4.88
C GLN A 140 -19.70 20.70 4.18
N LYS A 141 -18.93 21.58 3.51
CA LYS A 141 -19.43 22.82 2.90
C LYS A 141 -19.47 22.76 1.38
N ASP A 142 -18.67 21.87 0.78
CA ASP A 142 -18.49 21.76 -0.66
C ASP A 142 -19.04 20.42 -1.17
N LEU A 143 -20.24 20.47 -1.78
CA LEU A 143 -20.91 19.30 -2.35
C LEU A 143 -20.15 18.73 -3.56
N GLY A 144 -19.45 19.57 -4.34
CA GLY A 144 -18.67 19.13 -5.48
C GLY A 144 -17.47 18.29 -5.04
N LEU A 145 -16.72 18.81 -4.06
CA LEU A 145 -15.63 18.07 -3.43
C LEU A 145 -16.10 16.75 -2.81
N LYS A 146 -17.27 16.77 -2.15
CA LYS A 146 -17.87 15.54 -1.59
C LYS A 146 -18.13 14.51 -2.69
N GLY A 147 -18.72 14.91 -3.82
CA GLY A 147 -19.01 14.04 -4.95
C GLY A 147 -17.75 13.50 -5.64
N GLU A 148 -16.71 14.31 -5.75
CA GLU A 148 -15.40 13.88 -6.26
C GLU A 148 -14.77 12.80 -5.37
N ILE A 149 -14.74 13.03 -4.06
CA ILE A 149 -14.23 12.05 -3.09
C ILE A 149 -15.04 10.75 -3.17
N GLU A 150 -16.37 10.82 -3.20
CA GLU A 150 -17.24 9.65 -3.34
C GLU A 150 -17.01 8.89 -4.65
N SER A 151 -16.68 9.59 -5.74
CA SER A 151 -16.34 8.97 -7.01
C SER A 151 -15.02 8.20 -6.94
N ILE A 152 -14.01 8.75 -6.26
CA ILE A 152 -12.75 8.05 -5.99
C ILE A 152 -12.97 6.85 -5.07
N GLU A 153 -13.78 6.99 -4.01
CA GLU A 153 -14.09 5.90 -3.09
C GLU A 153 -14.75 4.70 -3.81
N LYS A 154 -15.61 4.94 -4.79
CA LYS A 154 -16.21 3.88 -5.62
C LYS A 154 -15.16 3.13 -6.44
N LEU A 155 -14.12 3.81 -6.92
CA LEU A 155 -13.02 3.16 -7.64
C LEU A 155 -12.20 2.23 -6.73
N CYS A 156 -12.19 2.45 -5.41
CA CYS A 156 -11.51 1.58 -4.45
C CYS A 156 -12.27 0.27 -4.15
N GLN A 157 -13.54 0.17 -4.56
CA GLN A 157 -14.42 -0.98 -4.27
C GLN A 157 -14.60 -1.91 -5.49
N GLY A 158 -14.07 -1.51 -6.64
CA GLY A 158 -14.14 -2.24 -7.91
C GLY A 158 -13.02 -3.24 -8.10
#